data_AF-A0A0S8CWT2-F1
#
_entry.id   AF-A0A0S8CWT2-F1
#
_cell.length_a   1.000
_cell.length_b   1.000
_cell.length_c   1.000
_cell.angle_alpha   90.00
_cell.angle_beta   90.00
_cell.angle_gamma   90.00
#
_symmetry.space_group_name_H-M   'P 1'
#
loop_
_entity.id
_entity.type
_entity.pdbx_description
1 polymer ?
#
loop_
_entity_poly.entity_id
_entity_poly.type
_entity_poly.pdbx_seq_one_letter_code
_entity_poly.pdbx_strand_id
1 'polypeptide(L)' 'MDQKAKKELEEIIGEMQCPKDFKCYKSGLKVLCKAKDIGLETYLECMEVYPQKCPFSVAFGYSHLCKCPLRVYIAKKLKK' A
#
# COMPACT_ATOMS: atom_id res chain seq x y z
N MET A 1 8.07 -14.35 5.92
CA MET A 1 7.93 -13.85 4.53
C MET A 1 8.97 -14.59 3.72
N ASP A 2 8.58 -15.17 2.58
CA ASP A 2 9.52 -15.88 1.72
C ASP A 2 10.51 -14.90 1.06
N GLN A 3 11.65 -15.43 0.65
CA GLN A 3 12.77 -14.64 0.12
C GLN A 3 12.42 -13.96 -1.22
N LYS A 4 11.51 -14.55 -2.00
CA LYS A 4 11.02 -14.00 -3.26
C LYS A 4 10.14 -12.76 -3.01
N ALA A 5 9.15 -12.88 -2.14
CA ALA A 5 8.29 -11.77 -1.74
C ALA A 5 9.09 -10.61 -1.14
N LYS A 6 10.14 -10.90 -0.36
CA LYS A 6 11.04 -9.87 0.17
C LYS A 6 11.73 -9.09 -0.95
N LYS A 7 12.28 -9.77 -1.95
CA LYS A 7 12.94 -9.15 -3.10
C LYS A 7 11.98 -8.29 -3.92
N GLU A 8 10.78 -8.80 -4.21
CA GLU A 8 9.76 -8.08 -4.97
C GLU A 8 9.29 -6.81 -4.24
N LEU A 9 9.19 -6.84 -2.89
CA LEU A 9 8.90 -5.65 -2.09
C LEU A 9 10.05 -4.63 -2.13
N GLU A 10 11.30 -5.08 -2.09
CA GLU A 10 12.48 -4.20 -2.18
C GLU A 10 12.57 -3.49 -3.54
N GLU A 11 12.28 -4.21 -4.63
CA GLU A 11 12.18 -3.66 -5.99
C GLU A 11 11.09 -2.57 -6.06
N ILE A 12 9.88 -2.86 -5.57
CA ILE A 12 8.78 -1.88 -5.49
C ILE A 12 9.19 -0.62 -4.71
N ILE A 13 9.88 -0.80 -3.57
CA ILE A 13 10.30 0.32 -2.72
C ILE A 13 11.34 1.19 -3.41
N GLY A 14 12.25 0.59 -4.19
CA GLY A 14 13.29 1.30 -4.94
C GLY A 14 12.73 2.26 -6.01
N GLU A 15 11.52 2.02 -6.50
CA GLU A 15 10.89 2.79 -7.58
C GLU A 15 9.95 3.91 -7.08
N MET A 16 9.77 4.07 -5.77
CA MET A 16 8.81 5.03 -5.24
C MET A 16 9.37 5.84 -4.07
N GLN A 17 8.68 6.92 -3.73
CA GLN A 17 8.95 7.71 -2.52
C GLN A 17 7.73 7.68 -1.62
N CYS A 18 7.93 7.35 -0.34
CA CYS A 18 6.87 7.30 0.64
C CYS A 18 7.16 8.30 1.78
N PRO A 19 6.30 9.30 2.03
CA PRO A 19 6.52 10.29 3.11
C PRO A 19 6.44 9.66 4.51
N LYS A 20 5.99 8.41 4.62
CA LYS A 20 5.96 7.64 5.88
C LYS A 20 7.15 6.70 6.00
N ASP A 21 8.21 6.94 5.22
CA ASP A 21 9.48 6.21 5.24
C ASP A 21 9.28 4.68 5.21
N PHE A 22 8.36 4.24 4.34
CA PHE A 22 8.05 2.82 4.16
C PHE A 22 7.74 2.05 5.46
N LYS A 23 7.09 2.70 6.45
CA LYS A 23 6.73 2.05 7.74
C LYS A 23 6.07 0.67 7.59
N CYS A 24 5.27 0.48 6.53
CA CYS A 24 4.63 -0.81 6.21
C CYS A 24 5.67 -1.92 6.05
N TYR A 25 6.75 -1.66 5.32
CA TYR A 25 7.82 -2.63 5.09
C TYR A 25 8.79 -2.72 6.27
N LYS A 26 9.28 -1.57 6.78
CA LYS A 26 10.28 -1.53 7.87
C LYS A 26 9.78 -2.16 9.18
N SER A 27 8.47 -2.15 9.42
CA SER A 27 7.86 -2.84 10.57
C SER A 27 7.72 -4.35 10.38
N GLY A 28 8.21 -4.93 9.27
CA GLY A 28 8.00 -6.33 8.93
C GLY A 28 6.54 -6.65 8.63
N LEU A 29 5.82 -5.73 7.97
CA LEU A 29 4.38 -5.83 7.67
C LEU A 29 3.48 -5.85 8.92
N LYS A 30 3.96 -5.40 10.08
CA LYS A 30 3.17 -5.32 11.33
C LYS A 30 2.36 -4.02 11.43
N VAL A 31 2.87 -2.94 10.83
CA VAL A 31 2.25 -1.61 10.88
C VAL A 31 1.92 -1.16 9.46
N LEU A 32 0.75 -1.58 8.98
CA LEU A 32 0.26 -1.22 7.65
C LEU A 32 -0.49 0.11 7.70
N CYS A 33 -0.42 0.88 6.62
CA CYS A 33 -1.40 1.93 6.40
C CYS A 33 -2.76 1.28 6.13
N LYS A 34 -3.82 1.82 6.71
CA LYS A 34 -5.18 1.28 6.59
C LYS A 34 -5.66 1.36 5.14
N ALA A 35 -6.03 0.21 4.61
CA ALA A 35 -6.66 0.09 3.30
C ALA A 35 -7.61 -1.12 3.32
N LYS A 36 -8.60 -1.11 2.44
CA LYS A 36 -9.56 -2.20 2.28
C LYS A 36 -9.53 -2.69 0.84
N ASP A 37 -9.50 -4.00 0.66
CA ASP A 37 -9.69 -4.59 -0.67
C ASP A 37 -11.16 -4.44 -1.10
N ILE A 38 -11.37 -3.87 -2.29
CA ILE A 38 -12.68 -3.61 -2.90
C ILE A 38 -12.89 -4.43 -4.19
N GLY A 39 -12.06 -5.45 -4.44
CA GLY A 39 -12.18 -6.34 -5.60
C GLY A 39 -11.55 -5.82 -6.89
N LEU A 40 -11.07 -4.57 -6.92
CA LEU A 40 -10.33 -4.02 -8.05
C LEU A 40 -8.91 -4.59 -8.11
N GLU A 41 -8.38 -4.83 -9.32
CA GLU A 41 -7.07 -5.45 -9.51
C GLU A 41 -5.92 -4.61 -8.95
N THR A 42 -5.91 -3.32 -9.26
CA THR A 42 -4.77 -2.41 -9.01
C THR A 42 -5.05 -1.34 -7.94
N TYR A 43 -6.23 -1.38 -7.31
CA TYR A 43 -6.65 -0.39 -6.34
C TYR A 43 -7.18 -1.02 -5.05
N LEU A 44 -6.96 -0.31 -3.96
CA LEU A 44 -7.62 -0.52 -2.67
C LEU A 44 -8.42 0.72 -2.30
N GLU A 45 -9.35 0.62 -1.38
CA GLU A 45 -9.93 1.78 -0.71
C GLU A 45 -8.97 2.25 0.40
N CYS A 46 -8.63 3.54 0.40
CA CYS A 46 -7.75 4.17 1.38
C CYS A 46 -8.54 4.51 2.64
N MET A 47 -8.14 3.95 3.79
CA MET A 47 -8.84 4.11 5.06
C MET A 47 -7.99 4.86 6.11
N GLU A 48 -6.98 5.61 5.65
CA GLU A 48 -6.20 6.51 6.51
C GLU A 48 -7.04 7.72 6.94
N VAL A 49 -6.73 8.31 8.09
CA VAL A 49 -7.46 9.48 8.63
C VAL A 49 -7.38 10.69 7.69
N TYR A 50 -6.25 10.86 7.01
CA TYR A 50 -6.02 11.95 6.06
C TYR A 50 -5.57 11.37 4.71
N PRO A 51 -6.47 10.76 3.92
CA PRO A 51 -6.11 10.13 2.66
C PRO A 51 -5.54 11.14 1.65
N GLN A 52 -6.05 12.38 1.65
CA GLN A 52 -5.59 13.48 0.79
C GLN A 52 -4.11 13.88 1.01
N LYS A 53 -3.52 13.54 2.16
CA LYS A 53 -2.08 13.79 2.43
C LYS A 53 -1.17 12.69 1.88
N CYS A 54 -1.74 11.59 1.40
CA CYS A 54 -0.99 10.47 0.84
C CYS A 54 -0.85 10.66 -0.69
N PRO A 55 0.38 10.71 -1.25
CA PRO A 55 0.58 10.93 -2.68
C PRO A 55 0.06 9.77 -3.55
N PHE A 56 -0.18 8.61 -2.93
CA PHE A 56 -0.79 7.45 -3.57
C PHE A 56 -2.31 7.39 -3.43
N SER A 57 -2.93 8.41 -2.84
CA SER A 57 -4.38 8.49 -2.72
C SER A 57 -4.96 9.24 -3.91
N VAL A 58 -6.10 8.78 -4.40
CA VAL A 58 -6.87 9.43 -5.47
C VAL A 58 -8.31 9.57 -5.00
N ALA A 59 -8.90 10.77 -5.09
CA ALA A 59 -10.30 10.96 -4.75
C ALA A 59 -11.21 10.28 -5.78
N PHE A 60 -12.24 9.57 -5.32
CA PHE A 60 -13.20 8.90 -6.19
C PHE A 60 -14.60 8.93 -5.55
N GLY A 61 -15.50 9.76 -6.09
CA GLY A 61 -16.81 10.00 -5.47
C GLY A 61 -16.65 10.50 -4.03
N TYR A 62 -17.25 9.77 -3.08
CA TYR A 62 -17.19 10.07 -1.65
C TYR A 62 -16.06 9.34 -0.90
N SER A 63 -15.23 8.55 -1.59
CA SER A 63 -14.12 7.79 -0.98
C SER A 63 -12.78 8.15 -1.62
N HIS A 64 -11.72 7.50 -1.15
CA HIS A 64 -10.38 7.64 -1.69
C HIS A 64 -9.86 6.27 -2.09
N LEU A 65 -9.37 6.14 -3.31
CA LEU A 65 -8.64 4.96 -3.76
C LEU A 65 -7.16 5.08 -3.40
N CYS A 66 -6.51 3.95 -3.18
CA CYS A 66 -5.10 3.82 -2.89
C CYS A 66 -4.42 3.05 -4.02
N LYS A 67 -3.53 3.74 -4.75
CA LYS A 67 -2.66 3.17 -5.80
C LYS A 67 -1.23 2.92 -5.34
N CYS A 68 -1.00 2.81 -4.02
CA CYS A 68 0.34 2.57 -3.46
C CYS A 68 0.79 1.16 -3.90
N PRO A 69 1.83 1.02 -4.74
CA PRO A 69 2.21 -0.29 -5.28
C PRO A 69 2.54 -1.28 -4.17
N LEU A 70 3.21 -0.79 -3.11
CA LEU A 70 3.52 -1.57 -1.93
C LEU A 70 2.27 -2.12 -1.22
N ARG A 71 1.22 -1.30 -1.02
CA ARG A 71 -0.01 -1.76 -0.35
C ARG A 71 -0.83 -2.70 -1.24
N VAL A 72 -0.91 -2.40 -2.53
CA VAL A 72 -1.58 -3.27 -3.51
C VAL A 72 -0.93 -4.65 -3.50
N TYR A 73 0.39 -4.70 -3.57
CA TYR A 73 1.14 -5.95 -3.50
C TYR A 73 0.87 -6.74 -2.20
N ILE A 74 0.95 -6.06 -1.04
CA ILE A 74 0.71 -6.68 0.27
C ILE A 74 -0.71 -7.26 0.35
N ALA A 75 -1.73 -6.47 -0.02
CA ALA A 75 -3.13 -6.89 0.08
C ALA A 75 -3.45 -8.03 -0.92
N LYS A 76 -3.00 -7.91 -2.17
CA LYS A 76 -3.39 -8.82 -3.26
C LYS A 76 -2.58 -10.10 -3.29
N LYS A 77 -1.26 -10.02 -3.10
CA LYS A 77 -0.35 -11.16 -3.24
C LYS A 77 -0.01 -11.80 -1.91
N LEU A 78 0.17 -11.00 -0.86
CA LEU A 78 0.48 -11.52 0.49
C LEU A 78 -0.77 -11.77 1.34
N LYS A 79 -1.95 -11.30 0.90
CA LYS A 79 -3.24 -11.43 1.60
C LYS A 79 -3.14 -10.96 3.07
N LYS A 80 -2.46 -9.82 3.26
CA LYS A 80 -2.20 -9.18 4.56
C LYS A 80 -2.80 -7.79 4.65
#